data_AF-A0A2D9WX35-F1
#
_entry.id   AF-A0A2D9WX35-F1
#
_cell.length_a   1.000
_cell.length_b   1.000
_cell.length_c   1.000
_cell.angle_alpha   90.00
_cell.angle_beta   90.00
_cell.angle_gamma   90.00
#
_symmetry.space_group_name_H-M   'P 1'
#
loop_
_entity.id
_entity.type
_entity.pdbx_description
1 polymer ?
#
loop_
_entity_poly.entity_id
_entity_poly.type
_entity_poly.pdbx_seq_one_letter_code
_entity_poly.pdbx_strand_id
1 'polypeptide(L)'
;MSAVVTDQFRIANATSFVESVLDDENSYYVFLGLPNPTVAGFGRTSTEADWPLSPIDNLSYRTHYRDTMMFGKKVTSANIRRVVKKHAWTINTRYDMYRHDYDANNLTPNSKTTNLYRSNYYVINSNFQVYICLDNGSSGTVDSSNAKGQRSLIEPTFTDVEPITQSDGFTWKYLYTVAPSDIIKFDSTEYIVLPNDWSTTTDSQIKSIRESGNSDINNNQIKKVYIKSGGRSGGYTSGTTTLNILGDGSGAKVSVTVANTGIIESTKVVSGGSGYTYGIVDLGPLQVPGNSTALGELIPIIPPSKGHGYDIYKELGGDKVLIYARFDDSSKDFPIDTIFSQVGIIKNPEKSTSTDTYKANDFSALDSFKVSESLSETTKNYAGVEITQSVGTDGDKAKGYIASYDTDTKIVKYYQDKSLFFFDGYSHRDGIDVSTRAKVVKFGGTEPITINAPGNIHTRSIDTSLSGVSTSVNNKVINLGVEYTNGIAGPEINKKTGDIIYITNRSAVQRDLRQKEDIKIILEF
;
A
#
# COMPACT_ATOMS: atom_id res chain seq x y z
N MET A 1 -31.84 10.68 -0.67
CA MET A 1 -31.46 9.29 -0.98
C MET A 1 -30.18 9.01 -0.22
N SER A 2 -30.13 7.99 0.64
CA SER A 2 -28.93 7.60 1.39
C SER A 2 -28.31 6.37 0.74
N ALA A 3 -27.00 6.36 0.54
CA ALA A 3 -26.25 5.25 -0.02
C ALA A 3 -24.95 5.07 0.78
N VAL A 4 -24.48 3.82 0.89
CA VAL A 4 -23.24 3.48 1.57
C VAL A 4 -22.39 2.59 0.67
N VAL A 5 -21.10 2.92 0.56
CA VAL A 5 -20.10 2.02 -0.05
C VAL A 5 -19.70 1.04 1.04
N THR A 6 -19.96 -0.24 0.81
CA THR A 6 -19.68 -1.28 1.80
C THR A 6 -18.19 -1.59 1.85
N ASP A 7 -17.71 -2.03 3.00
CA ASP A 7 -16.31 -2.45 3.16
C ASP A 7 -15.95 -3.64 2.24
N GLN A 8 -16.92 -4.48 1.87
CA GLN A 8 -16.71 -5.57 0.91
C GLN A 8 -16.37 -5.05 -0.50
N PHE A 9 -16.93 -3.92 -0.93
CA PHE A 9 -16.56 -3.30 -2.20
C PHE A 9 -15.11 -2.80 -2.18
N ARG A 10 -14.68 -2.22 -1.05
CA ARG A 10 -13.30 -1.76 -0.84
C ARG A 10 -12.29 -2.90 -0.86
N ILE A 11 -12.58 -3.98 -0.12
CA ILE A 11 -11.76 -5.20 -0.09
C ILE A 11 -11.69 -5.86 -1.48
N ALA A 12 -12.79 -5.87 -2.23
CA ALA A 12 -12.81 -6.37 -3.61
C ALA A 12 -11.92 -5.53 -4.53
N ASN A 13 -12.01 -4.20 -4.48
CA ASN A 13 -11.16 -3.31 -5.27
C ASN A 13 -9.68 -3.46 -4.94
N ALA A 14 -9.33 -3.53 -3.64
CA ALA A 14 -7.97 -3.80 -3.20
C ALA A 14 -7.46 -5.15 -3.73
N THR A 15 -8.33 -6.16 -3.76
CA THR A 15 -8.00 -7.48 -4.31
C THR A 15 -7.77 -7.43 -5.82
N SER A 16 -8.67 -6.83 -6.59
CA SER A 16 -8.52 -6.67 -8.04
C SER A 16 -7.29 -5.83 -8.40
N PHE A 17 -6.94 -4.83 -7.58
CA PHE A 17 -5.73 -4.05 -7.80
C PHE A 17 -4.47 -4.89 -7.61
N VAL A 18 -4.37 -5.65 -6.51
CA VAL A 18 -3.22 -6.56 -6.29
C VAL A 18 -3.14 -7.60 -7.39
N GLU A 19 -4.24 -8.24 -7.76
CA GLU A 19 -4.29 -9.21 -8.87
C GLU A 19 -3.83 -8.58 -10.19
N SER A 20 -4.27 -7.35 -10.51
CA SER A 20 -3.82 -6.65 -11.72
C SER A 20 -2.33 -6.33 -11.70
N VAL A 21 -1.73 -6.03 -10.54
CA VAL A 21 -0.29 -5.79 -10.41
C VAL A 21 0.53 -7.07 -10.57
N LEU A 22 -0.02 -8.20 -10.14
CA LEU A 22 0.62 -9.52 -10.23
C LEU A 22 0.43 -10.21 -11.58
N ASP A 23 -0.46 -9.69 -12.41
CA ASP A 23 -0.67 -10.16 -13.78
C ASP A 23 0.52 -9.79 -14.68
N ASP A 24 1.14 -10.80 -15.29
CA ASP A 24 2.30 -10.65 -16.17
C ASP A 24 1.99 -9.84 -17.43
N GLU A 25 0.72 -9.70 -17.83
CA GLU A 25 0.28 -8.83 -18.93
C GLU A 25 0.36 -7.34 -18.56
N ASN A 26 0.30 -7.00 -17.27
CA ASN A 26 0.47 -5.63 -16.80
C ASN A 26 1.90 -5.35 -16.31
N SER A 27 2.25 -4.07 -16.22
CA SER A 27 3.49 -3.59 -15.63
C SER A 27 3.22 -2.31 -14.86
N TYR A 28 3.48 -2.34 -13.56
CA TYR A 28 3.38 -1.18 -12.69
C TYR A 28 4.77 -0.76 -12.26
N TYR A 29 5.04 0.54 -12.26
CA TYR A 29 6.32 1.09 -11.83
C TYR A 29 6.11 2.23 -10.85
N VAL A 30 6.87 2.24 -9.76
CA VAL A 30 7.05 3.44 -8.96
C VAL A 30 8.13 4.27 -9.63
N PHE A 31 7.88 5.55 -9.87
CA PHE A 31 8.84 6.45 -10.49
C PHE A 31 9.15 7.65 -9.61
N LEU A 32 10.38 8.18 -9.78
CA LEU A 32 10.81 9.45 -9.22
C LEU A 32 10.90 10.49 -10.33
N GLY A 33 10.54 11.72 -10.01
CA GLY A 33 10.50 12.81 -10.98
C GLY A 33 10.70 14.19 -10.37
N LEU A 34 10.62 15.18 -11.26
CA LEU A 34 10.64 16.60 -10.95
C LEU A 34 11.91 17.06 -10.18
N PRO A 35 13.05 17.18 -10.86
CA PRO A 35 14.29 17.66 -10.26
C PRO A 35 14.34 19.18 -10.05
N ASN A 36 13.41 19.95 -10.64
CA ASN A 36 13.38 21.42 -10.60
C ASN A 36 12.05 21.99 -10.06
N PRO A 37 11.66 21.70 -8.81
CA PRO A 37 10.38 22.16 -8.26
C PRO A 37 10.26 23.69 -8.14
N THR A 38 11.40 24.42 -8.11
CA THR A 38 11.51 25.86 -7.83
C THR A 38 11.58 26.75 -9.08
N VAL A 39 11.08 26.27 -10.22
CA VAL A 39 10.99 27.03 -11.48
C VAL A 39 9.53 27.25 -11.84
N ALA A 40 9.09 28.49 -12.09
CA ALA A 40 7.69 28.75 -12.46
C ALA A 40 7.26 27.95 -13.70
N GLY A 41 6.09 27.32 -13.64
CA GLY A 41 5.54 26.49 -14.71
C GLY A 41 4.75 25.31 -14.15
N PHE A 42 4.03 24.58 -15.00
CA PHE A 42 3.20 23.41 -14.68
C PHE A 42 3.56 22.67 -13.38
N GLY A 43 2.78 22.89 -12.31
CA GLY A 43 2.91 22.10 -11.07
C GLY A 43 4.16 22.40 -10.24
N ARG A 44 4.88 23.48 -10.58
CA ARG A 44 6.03 24.03 -9.87
C ARG A 44 5.72 25.41 -9.32
N THR A 45 6.58 25.92 -8.45
CA THR A 45 6.50 27.28 -7.90
C THR A 45 7.85 27.97 -8.06
N SER A 46 7.89 29.28 -8.28
CA SER A 46 9.14 30.05 -8.20
C SER A 46 9.59 30.33 -6.77
N THR A 47 8.73 30.04 -5.78
CA THR A 47 8.97 30.32 -4.36
C THR A 47 9.15 29.00 -3.62
N GLU A 48 10.36 28.73 -3.14
CA GLU A 48 10.67 27.49 -2.43
C GLU A 48 9.78 27.25 -1.20
N ALA A 49 9.39 28.32 -0.49
CA ALA A 49 8.52 28.24 0.68
C ALA A 49 7.09 27.75 0.38
N ASP A 50 6.64 27.84 -0.87
CA ASP A 50 5.31 27.39 -1.29
C ASP A 50 5.30 25.89 -1.66
N TRP A 51 6.46 25.23 -1.69
CA TRP A 51 6.60 23.82 -2.02
C TRP A 51 6.50 22.93 -0.76
N PRO A 52 5.84 21.75 -0.80
CA PRO A 52 5.21 21.10 -1.96
C PRO A 52 3.79 21.57 -2.26
N LEU A 53 3.49 21.80 -3.54
CA LEU A 53 2.14 22.08 -4.03
C LEU A 53 1.33 20.78 -4.11
N SER A 54 0.02 20.84 -3.86
CA SER A 54 -0.88 19.72 -4.12
C SER A 54 -0.84 19.33 -5.62
N PRO A 55 -0.69 18.04 -5.96
CA PRO A 55 -0.75 17.61 -7.35
C PRO A 55 -2.10 17.96 -7.99
N ILE A 56 -2.06 18.33 -9.27
CA ILE A 56 -3.25 18.64 -10.07
C ILE A 56 -3.58 17.42 -10.93
N ASP A 57 -4.83 16.95 -10.86
CA ASP A 57 -5.32 15.85 -11.70
C ASP A 57 -6.11 16.37 -12.90
N ASN A 58 -5.46 16.40 -14.07
CA ASN A 58 -6.11 16.55 -15.37
C ASN A 58 -5.20 15.99 -16.48
N LEU A 59 -5.74 15.83 -17.69
CA LEU A 59 -5.01 15.24 -18.81
C LEU A 59 -3.71 15.99 -19.17
N SER A 60 -3.69 17.32 -19.02
CA SER A 60 -2.48 18.11 -19.28
C SER A 60 -1.41 17.83 -18.22
N TYR A 61 -1.75 17.85 -16.93
CA TYR A 61 -0.78 17.58 -15.88
C TYR A 61 -0.29 16.14 -15.89
N ARG A 62 -1.14 15.18 -16.28
CA ARG A 62 -0.71 13.78 -16.50
C ARG A 62 0.37 13.66 -17.56
N THR A 63 0.30 14.43 -18.66
CA THR A 63 1.38 14.43 -19.65
C THR A 63 2.65 15.08 -19.09
N HIS A 64 2.50 16.14 -18.29
CA HIS A 64 3.63 16.81 -17.65
C HIS A 64 4.37 15.88 -16.68
N TYR A 65 3.65 15.13 -15.84
CA TYR A 65 4.27 14.18 -14.91
C TYR A 65 5.10 13.11 -15.64
N ARG A 66 4.66 12.69 -16.84
CA ARG A 66 5.44 11.78 -17.68
C ARG A 66 6.66 12.45 -18.32
N ASP A 67 6.57 13.72 -18.70
CA ASP A 67 7.71 14.48 -19.22
C ASP A 67 8.81 14.68 -18.16
N THR A 68 8.42 14.89 -16.90
CA THR A 68 9.33 15.13 -15.77
C THR A 68 9.76 13.87 -15.01
N MET A 69 9.30 12.70 -15.44
CA MET A 69 9.70 11.41 -14.89
C MET A 69 11.17 11.14 -15.23
N MET A 70 11.95 10.72 -14.23
CA MET A 70 13.39 10.48 -14.41
C MET A 70 13.68 9.00 -14.59
N PHE A 71 13.19 8.17 -13.68
CA PHE A 71 13.44 6.74 -13.68
C PHE A 71 12.41 6.03 -12.80
N GLY A 72 12.24 4.73 -13.01
CA GLY A 72 11.26 3.95 -12.28
C GLY A 72 11.70 2.51 -12.03
N LYS A 73 11.03 1.87 -11.07
CA LYS A 73 11.26 0.49 -10.65
C LYS A 73 9.96 -0.28 -10.64
N LYS A 74 9.98 -1.48 -11.23
CA LYS A 74 8.83 -2.35 -11.38
C LYS A 74 8.34 -2.82 -10.02
N VAL A 75 7.03 -2.82 -9.83
CA VAL A 75 6.36 -3.41 -8.68
C VAL A 75 6.17 -4.89 -8.96
N THR A 76 6.92 -5.74 -8.25
CA THR A 76 6.79 -7.19 -8.32
C THR A 76 5.93 -7.72 -7.18
N SER A 77 5.64 -9.03 -7.18
CA SER A 77 4.99 -9.71 -6.06
C SER A 77 5.70 -9.54 -4.72
N ALA A 78 7.01 -9.27 -4.70
CA ALA A 78 7.77 -9.02 -3.49
C ALA A 78 7.72 -7.55 -3.00
N ASN A 79 7.04 -6.68 -3.74
CA ASN A 79 7.00 -5.23 -3.57
C ASN A 79 5.59 -4.69 -3.31
N ILE A 80 4.59 -5.57 -3.19
CA ILE A 80 3.20 -5.19 -2.93
C ILE A 80 2.60 -6.10 -1.86
N ARG A 81 1.93 -5.54 -0.87
CA ARG A 81 1.21 -6.28 0.18
C ARG A 81 -0.11 -5.61 0.50
N ARG A 82 -1.15 -6.42 0.76
CA ARG A 82 -2.32 -5.91 1.48
C ARG A 82 -1.91 -5.58 2.92
N VAL A 83 -2.46 -4.52 3.48
CA VAL A 83 -2.13 -4.08 4.84
C VAL A 83 -3.38 -3.72 5.62
N VAL A 84 -3.31 -3.92 6.93
CA VAL A 84 -4.33 -3.47 7.88
C VAL A 84 -3.66 -2.69 9.00
N LYS A 85 -4.44 -1.90 9.75
CA LYS A 85 -3.91 -1.07 10.82
C LYS A 85 -3.16 -1.91 11.86
N LYS A 86 -2.02 -1.43 12.33
CA LYS A 86 -1.22 -2.11 13.35
C LYS A 86 -1.83 -1.88 14.73
N HIS A 87 -2.13 -2.97 15.42
CA HIS A 87 -2.52 -2.98 16.81
C HIS A 87 -1.51 -3.82 17.59
N ALA A 88 -0.45 -3.20 18.11
CA ALA A 88 0.51 -3.91 18.94
C ALA A 88 -0.15 -4.35 20.26
N TRP A 89 0.11 -5.59 20.67
CA TRP A 89 -0.32 -6.05 21.99
C TRP A 89 0.43 -5.26 23.08
N THR A 90 -0.29 -4.88 24.13
CA THR A 90 0.23 -4.16 25.28
C THR A 90 -0.42 -4.70 26.55
N ILE A 91 0.39 -4.91 27.58
CA ILE A 91 -0.09 -5.39 28.87
C ILE A 91 -1.06 -4.39 29.50
N ASN A 92 -2.06 -4.92 30.22
CA ASN A 92 -3.06 -4.16 30.96
C ASN A 92 -3.98 -3.30 30.06
N THR A 93 -4.13 -3.68 28.78
CA THR A 93 -4.97 -2.99 27.80
C THR A 93 -6.28 -3.73 27.55
N ARG A 94 -7.34 -2.98 27.22
CA ARG A 94 -8.63 -3.52 26.81
C ARG A 94 -8.70 -3.56 25.29
N TYR A 95 -8.99 -4.74 24.76
CA TYR A 95 -9.24 -4.97 23.34
C TYR A 95 -10.73 -5.28 23.14
N ASP A 96 -11.28 -4.85 22.02
CA ASP A 96 -12.61 -5.27 21.60
C ASP A 96 -12.58 -6.75 21.17
N MET A 97 -13.69 -7.47 21.36
CA MET A 97 -13.84 -8.79 20.74
C MET A 97 -14.38 -8.63 19.32
N TYR A 98 -14.08 -9.60 18.47
CA TYR A 98 -14.72 -9.73 17.17
C TYR A 98 -16.24 -9.87 17.35
N ARG A 99 -17.01 -8.99 16.70
CA ARG A 99 -18.45 -9.14 16.52
C ARG A 99 -18.88 -8.61 15.16
N HIS A 100 -19.79 -9.33 14.52
CA HIS A 100 -20.32 -9.00 13.20
C HIS A 100 -21.40 -7.92 13.23
N ASP A 101 -21.97 -7.62 14.40
CA ASP A 101 -23.14 -6.76 14.59
C ASP A 101 -22.80 -5.33 15.03
N TYR A 102 -21.53 -4.92 14.98
CA TYR A 102 -21.14 -3.54 15.29
C TYR A 102 -21.64 -2.57 14.22
N ASP A 103 -22.33 -1.52 14.65
CA ASP A 103 -22.91 -0.51 13.77
C ASP A 103 -22.98 0.87 14.46
N ALA A 104 -23.72 1.82 13.90
CA ALA A 104 -23.88 3.17 14.46
C ALA A 104 -24.64 3.23 15.80
N ASN A 105 -25.48 2.23 16.09
CA ASN A 105 -26.24 2.09 17.33
C ASN A 105 -25.60 1.07 18.30
N ASN A 106 -24.76 0.17 17.80
CA ASN A 106 -24.02 -0.85 18.53
C ASN A 106 -22.51 -0.61 18.35
N LEU A 107 -22.01 0.46 18.97
CA LEU A 107 -20.59 0.82 18.88
C LEU A 107 -19.69 -0.21 19.56
N THR A 108 -18.44 -0.27 19.13
CA THR A 108 -17.44 -1.08 19.83
C THR A 108 -17.18 -0.54 21.26
N PRO A 109 -17.21 -1.39 22.30
CA PRO A 109 -17.16 -0.92 23.69
C PRO A 109 -15.89 -0.14 24.06
N ASN A 110 -14.72 -0.51 23.53
CA ASN A 110 -13.44 0.12 23.83
C ASN A 110 -13.02 1.13 22.76
N SER A 111 -13.03 0.75 21.48
CA SER A 111 -12.56 1.63 20.38
C SER A 111 -13.57 2.71 19.99
N LYS A 112 -14.85 2.58 20.39
CA LYS A 112 -15.94 3.52 20.08
C LYS A 112 -16.12 3.77 18.58
N THR A 113 -15.96 2.71 17.78
CA THR A 113 -16.15 2.72 16.33
C THR A 113 -17.49 2.14 15.92
N THR A 114 -18.01 2.59 14.79
CA THR A 114 -19.29 2.18 14.21
C THR A 114 -19.18 0.96 13.29
N ASN A 115 -17.98 0.40 13.12
CA ASN A 115 -17.74 -0.80 12.32
C ASN A 115 -16.60 -1.63 12.94
N LEU A 116 -16.62 -2.92 12.61
CA LEU A 116 -15.66 -3.89 13.09
C LEU A 116 -14.23 -3.58 12.62
N TYR A 117 -14.02 -3.30 11.32
CA TYR A 117 -12.66 -3.14 10.76
C TYR A 117 -11.87 -1.94 11.30
N ARG A 118 -12.52 -1.01 12.02
CA ARG A 118 -11.83 0.11 12.69
C ARG A 118 -11.59 -0.14 14.18
N SER A 119 -12.12 -1.22 14.74
CA SER A 119 -11.90 -1.57 16.14
C SER A 119 -10.60 -2.37 16.33
N ASN A 120 -10.14 -2.44 17.58
CA ASN A 120 -8.89 -3.08 17.96
C ASN A 120 -9.05 -4.58 18.30
N TYR A 121 -9.86 -5.31 17.53
CA TYR A 121 -10.22 -6.71 17.80
C TYR A 121 -9.15 -7.74 17.42
N TYR A 122 -8.07 -7.31 16.79
CA TYR A 122 -6.90 -8.14 16.50
C TYR A 122 -5.64 -7.45 16.99
N VAL A 123 -4.59 -8.22 17.22
CA VAL A 123 -3.30 -7.72 17.70
C VAL A 123 -2.13 -8.40 17.00
N ILE A 124 -0.99 -7.72 16.96
CA ILE A 124 0.32 -8.31 16.67
C ILE A 124 1.16 -8.35 17.94
N ASN A 125 1.74 -9.50 18.24
CA ASN A 125 2.59 -9.68 19.43
C ASN A 125 4.06 -9.33 19.15
N SER A 126 4.89 -9.47 20.17
CA SER A 126 6.35 -9.26 20.13
C SER A 126 7.10 -10.19 19.14
N ASN A 127 6.53 -11.35 18.82
CA ASN A 127 7.05 -12.31 17.84
C ASN A 127 6.51 -12.11 16.42
N PHE A 128 5.83 -10.99 16.14
CA PHE A 128 5.17 -10.70 14.87
C PHE A 128 4.09 -11.71 14.46
N GLN A 129 3.46 -12.34 15.44
CA GLN A 129 2.31 -13.22 15.27
C GLN A 129 1.02 -12.41 15.40
N VAL A 130 0.08 -12.64 14.48
CA VAL A 130 -1.21 -11.95 14.42
C VAL A 130 -2.30 -12.83 15.03
N TYR A 131 -3.06 -12.24 15.95
CA TYR A 131 -4.16 -12.90 16.66
C TYR A 131 -5.45 -12.11 16.56
N ILE A 132 -6.57 -12.82 16.56
CA ILE A 132 -7.91 -12.25 16.68
C ILE A 132 -8.50 -12.54 18.07
N CYS A 133 -9.09 -11.52 18.69
CA CYS A 133 -9.79 -11.63 19.95
C CYS A 133 -11.20 -12.16 19.71
N LEU A 134 -11.46 -13.41 20.06
CA LEU A 134 -12.79 -14.02 19.96
C LEU A 134 -13.62 -13.78 21.22
N ASP A 135 -12.95 -13.66 22.36
CA ASP A 135 -13.58 -13.32 23.64
C ASP A 135 -12.61 -12.49 24.48
N ASN A 136 -13.13 -11.46 25.13
CA ASN A 136 -12.41 -10.61 26.08
C ASN A 136 -13.10 -10.63 27.46
N GLY A 137 -14.01 -11.59 27.69
CA GLY A 137 -14.82 -11.67 28.90
C GLY A 137 -15.92 -10.61 28.99
N SER A 138 -16.27 -9.96 27.88
CA SER A 138 -17.35 -8.98 27.86
C SER A 138 -18.74 -9.61 27.84
N SER A 139 -19.69 -8.90 28.46
CA SER A 139 -21.10 -9.26 28.51
C SER A 139 -21.96 -8.00 28.72
N GLY A 140 -23.27 -8.11 28.54
CA GLY A 140 -24.20 -7.01 28.79
C GLY A 140 -24.51 -6.14 27.56
N THR A 141 -25.13 -4.99 27.80
CA THR A 141 -25.37 -3.97 26.77
C THR A 141 -24.13 -3.12 26.53
N VAL A 142 -24.01 -2.48 25.36
CA VAL A 142 -22.82 -1.71 24.92
C VAL A 142 -22.34 -0.67 25.93
N ASP A 143 -23.26 -0.04 26.65
CA ASP A 143 -22.95 1.00 27.63
C ASP A 143 -22.65 0.46 29.03
N SER A 144 -22.81 -0.84 29.26
CA SER A 144 -22.52 -1.46 30.55
C SER A 144 -21.00 -1.50 30.83
N SER A 145 -20.64 -1.49 32.11
CA SER A 145 -19.24 -1.65 32.54
C SER A 145 -18.64 -2.97 32.07
N ASN A 146 -19.47 -4.01 31.97
CA ASN A 146 -19.07 -5.37 31.57
C ASN A 146 -18.84 -5.50 30.07
N ALA A 147 -19.44 -4.65 29.23
CA ALA A 147 -19.22 -4.68 27.78
C ALA A 147 -17.77 -4.36 27.39
N LYS A 148 -17.02 -3.67 28.26
CA LYS A 148 -15.60 -3.38 28.05
C LYS A 148 -14.68 -4.60 28.28
N GLY A 149 -15.22 -5.72 28.77
CA GLY A 149 -14.46 -6.95 29.03
C GLY A 149 -13.43 -6.83 30.16
N GLN A 150 -12.44 -7.69 30.14
CA GLN A 150 -11.27 -7.67 31.04
C GLN A 150 -10.12 -6.87 30.41
N ARG A 151 -9.03 -6.69 31.16
CA ARG A 151 -7.75 -6.18 30.63
C ARG A 151 -6.86 -7.38 30.35
N SER A 152 -6.26 -7.43 29.16
CA SER A 152 -5.34 -8.52 28.82
C SER A 152 -4.05 -8.34 29.62
N LEU A 153 -3.66 -9.39 30.34
CA LEU A 153 -2.45 -9.41 31.18
C LEU A 153 -1.38 -10.33 30.60
N ILE A 154 -1.77 -11.24 29.70
CA ILE A 154 -0.90 -12.25 29.11
C ILE A 154 -0.86 -12.04 27.59
N GLU A 155 0.34 -11.92 27.05
CA GLU A 155 0.53 -11.83 25.61
C GLU A 155 0.24 -13.21 24.97
N PRO A 156 -0.55 -13.29 23.88
CA PRO A 156 -0.71 -14.53 23.15
C PRO A 156 0.58 -14.85 22.35
N THR A 157 1.13 -16.04 22.55
CA THR A 157 2.37 -16.52 21.88
C THR A 157 2.27 -17.92 21.28
N PHE A 158 1.11 -18.57 21.43
CA PHE A 158 0.84 -19.91 20.92
C PHE A 158 0.52 -19.87 19.41
N THR A 159 0.73 -20.98 18.70
CA THR A 159 0.45 -21.12 17.26
C THR A 159 -0.60 -22.19 16.95
N ASP A 160 -1.31 -22.63 17.99
CA ASP A 160 -2.38 -23.62 17.88
C ASP A 160 -3.47 -23.19 16.90
N VAL A 161 -4.03 -24.19 16.24
CA VAL A 161 -5.08 -24.03 15.23
C VAL A 161 -6.41 -23.63 15.85
N GLU A 162 -6.70 -24.18 17.02
CA GLU A 162 -7.91 -23.87 17.78
C GLU A 162 -7.69 -22.70 18.74
N PRO A 163 -8.71 -21.86 18.99
CA PRO A 163 -8.59 -20.73 19.89
C PRO A 163 -8.26 -21.18 21.32
N ILE A 164 -7.36 -20.46 21.98
CA ILE A 164 -6.99 -20.72 23.38
C ILE A 164 -7.55 -19.63 24.28
N THR A 165 -8.21 -20.07 25.35
CA THR A 165 -8.61 -19.18 26.46
C THR A 165 -7.48 -19.13 27.48
N GLN A 166 -6.89 -17.96 27.65
CA GLN A 166 -5.83 -17.72 28.62
C GLN A 166 -6.42 -17.47 30.02
N SER A 167 -5.58 -17.51 31.05
CA SER A 167 -6.01 -17.34 32.44
C SER A 167 -6.48 -15.93 32.78
N ASP A 168 -6.20 -14.94 31.92
CA ASP A 168 -6.77 -13.58 32.02
C ASP A 168 -8.18 -13.47 31.42
N GLY A 169 -8.74 -14.58 30.92
CA GLY A 169 -10.09 -14.67 30.38
C GLY A 169 -10.22 -14.28 28.91
N PHE A 170 -9.11 -13.94 28.24
CA PHE A 170 -9.13 -13.70 26.80
C PHE A 170 -9.08 -15.01 26.01
N THR A 171 -9.92 -15.12 24.98
CA THR A 171 -9.82 -16.18 23.98
C THR A 171 -9.24 -15.59 22.70
N TRP A 172 -8.00 -15.98 22.38
CA TRP A 172 -7.31 -15.59 21.16
C TRP A 172 -7.34 -16.73 20.14
N LYS A 173 -7.40 -16.39 18.87
CA LYS A 173 -7.08 -17.33 17.78
C LYS A 173 -5.90 -16.81 16.99
N TYR A 174 -4.91 -17.68 16.79
CA TYR A 174 -3.76 -17.41 15.95
C TYR A 174 -4.17 -17.42 14.46
N LEU A 175 -3.66 -16.45 13.69
CA LEU A 175 -3.87 -16.38 12.24
C LEU A 175 -2.60 -16.75 11.48
N TYR A 176 -1.55 -15.94 11.61
CA TYR A 176 -0.27 -16.17 10.93
C TYR A 176 0.87 -15.37 11.58
N THR A 177 2.10 -15.71 11.22
CA THR A 177 3.30 -14.95 11.56
C THR A 177 3.71 -14.13 10.35
N VAL A 178 3.98 -12.84 10.54
CA VAL A 178 4.51 -11.98 9.48
C VAL A 178 5.92 -12.44 9.11
N ALA A 179 6.17 -12.64 7.81
CA ALA A 179 7.48 -13.06 7.32
C ALA A 179 8.56 -11.99 7.60
N PRO A 180 9.77 -12.35 8.07
CA PRO A 180 10.84 -11.37 8.36
C PRO A 180 11.22 -10.47 7.18
N SER A 181 11.19 -11.02 5.96
CA SER A 181 11.42 -10.26 4.72
C SER A 181 10.39 -9.16 4.51
N ASP A 182 9.14 -9.40 4.90
CA ASP A 182 8.07 -8.42 4.80
C ASP A 182 8.15 -7.40 5.93
N ILE A 183 8.61 -7.77 7.12
CA ILE A 183 8.85 -6.81 8.21
C ILE A 183 9.86 -5.74 7.75
N ILE A 184 11.00 -6.15 7.19
CA ILE A 184 12.04 -5.20 6.78
C ILE A 184 11.53 -4.21 5.72
N LYS A 185 10.69 -4.67 4.80
CA LYS A 185 10.20 -3.86 3.67
C LYS A 185 8.94 -3.05 4.01
N PHE A 186 8.01 -3.65 4.74
CA PHE A 186 6.65 -3.16 4.89
C PHE A 186 6.28 -2.80 6.32
N ASP A 187 7.10 -3.12 7.32
CA ASP A 187 6.82 -2.68 8.69
C ASP A 187 6.83 -1.14 8.70
N SER A 188 5.67 -0.62 9.09
CA SER A 188 5.44 0.79 9.32
C SER A 188 4.92 0.91 10.74
N THR A 189 5.00 2.10 11.31
CA THR A 189 4.45 2.35 12.64
C THR A 189 2.94 2.13 12.70
N GLU A 190 2.24 2.18 11.56
CA GLU A 190 0.78 2.23 11.50
C GLU A 190 0.12 0.99 10.90
N TYR A 191 0.87 0.10 10.22
CA TYR A 191 0.30 -1.01 9.46
C TYR A 191 1.06 -2.33 9.63
N ILE A 192 0.32 -3.44 9.57
CA ILE A 192 0.83 -4.81 9.44
C ILE A 192 0.46 -5.37 8.06
N VAL A 193 1.30 -6.25 7.52
CA VAL A 193 1.07 -6.89 6.22
C VAL A 193 0.23 -8.14 6.34
N LEU A 194 -0.59 -8.36 5.32
CA LEU A 194 -1.30 -9.61 5.05
C LEU A 194 -0.57 -10.35 3.92
N PRO A 195 -0.38 -11.68 4.01
CA PRO A 195 0.14 -12.47 2.89
C PRO A 195 -0.82 -12.37 1.70
N ASN A 196 -0.31 -12.24 0.48
CA ASN A 196 -1.15 -12.04 -0.72
C ASN A 196 -1.73 -13.35 -1.29
N ASP A 197 -1.16 -14.48 -0.92
CA ASP A 197 -1.48 -15.83 -1.38
C ASP A 197 -2.27 -16.61 -0.32
N TRP A 198 -2.96 -15.95 0.62
CA TRP A 198 -3.67 -16.64 1.72
C TRP A 198 -4.53 -17.82 1.24
N SER A 199 -5.29 -17.66 0.16
CA SER A 199 -6.18 -18.69 -0.38
C SER A 199 -5.47 -19.83 -1.13
N THR A 200 -4.25 -19.60 -1.62
CA THR A 200 -3.53 -20.52 -2.51
C THR A 200 -2.24 -21.08 -1.92
N THR A 201 -1.76 -20.49 -0.82
CA THR A 201 -0.48 -20.84 -0.22
C THR A 201 -0.43 -22.30 0.23
N THR A 202 0.76 -22.89 0.14
CA THR A 202 1.08 -24.26 0.55
C THR A 202 1.84 -24.30 1.88
N ASP A 203 2.13 -23.15 2.48
CA ASP A 203 2.71 -23.05 3.82
C ASP A 203 1.86 -23.87 4.81
N SER A 204 2.49 -24.81 5.52
CA SER A 204 1.77 -25.79 6.33
C SER A 204 1.02 -25.15 7.49
N GLN A 205 1.57 -24.10 8.07
CA GLN A 205 0.97 -23.40 9.19
C GLN A 205 -0.24 -22.58 8.74
N ILE A 206 -0.09 -21.75 7.70
CA ILE A 206 -1.21 -20.98 7.13
C ILE A 206 -2.31 -21.90 6.63
N LYS A 207 -1.95 -22.95 5.89
CA LYS A 207 -2.91 -23.95 5.40
C LYS A 207 -3.68 -24.59 6.54
N SER A 208 -3.02 -24.97 7.64
CA SER A 208 -3.69 -25.57 8.79
C SER A 208 -4.71 -24.61 9.43
N ILE A 209 -4.35 -23.33 9.58
CA ILE A 209 -5.29 -22.30 10.08
C ILE A 209 -6.46 -22.10 9.11
N ARG A 210 -6.18 -21.93 7.81
CA ARG A 210 -7.19 -21.72 6.77
C ARG A 210 -8.18 -22.89 6.69
N GLU A 211 -7.67 -24.11 6.55
CA GLU A 211 -8.51 -25.30 6.44
C GLU A 211 -9.27 -25.58 7.75
N SER A 212 -8.69 -25.24 8.91
CA SER A 212 -9.44 -25.33 10.16
C SER A 212 -10.67 -24.43 10.14
N GLY A 213 -10.58 -23.21 9.60
CA GLY A 213 -11.71 -22.28 9.52
C GLY A 213 -12.81 -22.71 8.54
N ASN A 214 -12.64 -23.81 7.80
CA ASN A 214 -13.61 -24.26 6.81
C ASN A 214 -14.77 -25.05 7.47
N SER A 215 -15.87 -24.37 7.78
CA SER A 215 -17.04 -24.98 8.43
C SER A 215 -17.73 -26.06 7.61
N ASP A 216 -17.65 -26.01 6.27
CA ASP A 216 -18.28 -27.02 5.40
C ASP A 216 -17.73 -28.43 5.68
N ILE A 217 -16.51 -28.50 6.21
CA ILE A 217 -15.83 -29.75 6.56
C ILE A 217 -15.85 -29.94 8.08
N ASN A 218 -15.52 -28.89 8.84
CA ASN A 218 -15.21 -29.02 10.27
C ASN A 218 -16.38 -28.69 11.21
N ASN A 219 -17.49 -28.14 10.71
CA ASN A 219 -18.63 -27.70 11.52
C ASN A 219 -18.22 -26.79 12.70
N ASN A 220 -17.34 -25.82 12.44
CA ASN A 220 -16.72 -24.99 13.47
C ASN A 220 -16.85 -23.49 13.21
N GLN A 221 -17.92 -23.08 12.52
CA GLN A 221 -18.16 -21.69 12.17
C GLN A 221 -18.28 -20.80 13.42
N ILE A 222 -19.28 -21.05 14.28
CA ILE A 222 -19.51 -20.24 15.49
C ILE A 222 -18.50 -20.65 16.57
N LYS A 223 -17.78 -19.67 17.14
CA LYS A 223 -16.83 -19.90 18.24
C LYS A 223 -17.23 -19.24 19.56
N LYS A 224 -18.10 -18.21 19.53
CA LYS A 224 -18.57 -17.48 20.71
C LYS A 224 -20.07 -17.26 20.64
N VAL A 225 -20.73 -17.38 21.78
CA VAL A 225 -22.07 -16.85 22.03
C VAL A 225 -21.92 -15.74 23.06
N TYR A 226 -22.36 -14.54 22.72
CA TYR A 226 -22.31 -13.37 23.57
C TYR A 226 -23.57 -13.27 24.43
N ILE A 227 -23.42 -13.06 25.74
CA ILE A 227 -24.56 -12.88 26.64
C ILE A 227 -24.81 -11.38 26.78
N LYS A 228 -25.81 -10.86 26.05
CA LYS A 228 -26.26 -9.48 26.20
C LYS A 228 -27.17 -9.32 27.42
N SER A 229 -28.00 -10.33 27.71
CA SER A 229 -28.78 -10.43 28.94
C SER A 229 -28.93 -11.89 29.34
N GLY A 230 -28.64 -12.22 30.61
CA GLY A 230 -28.81 -13.57 31.15
C GLY A 230 -30.26 -13.91 31.52
N GLY A 231 -31.21 -13.02 31.23
CA GLY A 231 -32.60 -13.11 31.66
C GLY A 231 -32.80 -12.59 33.09
N ARG A 232 -33.93 -12.98 33.71
CA ARG A 232 -34.30 -12.58 35.07
C ARG A 232 -34.12 -13.73 36.05
N SER A 233 -33.94 -13.42 37.33
CA SER A 233 -33.98 -14.43 38.40
C SER A 233 -35.28 -15.26 38.33
N GLY A 234 -35.12 -16.58 38.44
CA GLY A 234 -36.18 -17.58 38.29
C GLY A 234 -36.66 -17.80 36.85
N GLY A 235 -35.99 -17.23 35.84
CA GLY A 235 -36.36 -17.38 34.43
C GLY A 235 -36.01 -18.75 33.85
N TYR A 236 -34.88 -19.31 34.30
CA TYR A 236 -34.32 -20.54 33.76
C TYR A 236 -34.04 -21.58 34.84
N THR A 237 -34.15 -22.85 34.47
CA THR A 237 -33.80 -23.99 35.33
C THR A 237 -32.28 -24.01 35.54
N SER A 238 -31.84 -24.06 36.81
CA SER A 238 -30.42 -24.06 37.18
C SER A 238 -29.69 -25.31 36.68
N GLY A 239 -28.42 -25.15 36.32
CA GLY A 239 -27.56 -26.24 35.84
C GLY A 239 -26.89 -25.93 34.50
N THR A 240 -26.14 -26.91 33.99
CA THR A 240 -25.46 -26.81 32.69
C THR A 240 -26.15 -27.72 31.68
N THR A 241 -26.64 -27.17 30.58
CA THR A 241 -27.35 -27.93 29.53
C THR A 241 -26.85 -27.55 28.15
N THR A 242 -26.74 -28.52 27.26
CA THR A 242 -26.39 -28.30 25.86
C THR A 242 -27.66 -28.05 25.05
N LEU A 243 -27.72 -26.90 24.40
CA LEU A 243 -28.83 -26.43 23.58
C LEU A 243 -28.40 -26.29 22.12
N ASN A 244 -29.37 -26.31 21.21
CA ASN A 244 -29.13 -26.09 19.79
C ASN A 244 -29.07 -24.58 19.49
N ILE A 245 -28.28 -24.20 18.50
CA ILE A 245 -28.38 -22.89 17.87
C ILE A 245 -29.20 -23.09 16.58
N LEU A 246 -30.40 -22.53 16.56
CA LEU A 246 -31.33 -22.59 15.43
C LEU A 246 -31.13 -21.37 14.53
N GLY A 247 -31.43 -21.48 13.24
CA GLY A 247 -31.19 -20.42 12.26
C GLY A 247 -31.28 -20.98 10.84
N ASP A 248 -30.52 -20.39 9.92
CA ASP A 248 -30.36 -20.87 8.54
C ASP A 248 -29.20 -21.85 8.35
N GLY A 249 -28.32 -22.00 9.35
CA GLY A 249 -27.27 -23.00 9.37
C GLY A 249 -27.69 -24.32 10.02
N SER A 250 -26.73 -25.24 10.15
CA SER A 250 -26.95 -26.56 10.76
C SER A 250 -25.83 -26.99 11.71
N GLY A 251 -26.19 -27.83 12.69
CA GLY A 251 -25.24 -28.56 13.53
C GLY A 251 -24.57 -27.78 14.67
N ALA A 252 -24.93 -26.51 14.90
CA ALA A 252 -24.35 -25.74 15.99
C ALA A 252 -25.05 -26.02 17.34
N LYS A 253 -24.23 -26.16 18.39
CA LYS A 253 -24.66 -26.45 19.77
C LYS A 253 -23.85 -25.64 20.76
N VAL A 254 -24.51 -25.16 21.81
CA VAL A 254 -23.91 -24.37 22.90
C VAL A 254 -24.28 -24.97 24.25
N SER A 255 -23.29 -25.11 25.12
CA SER A 255 -23.49 -25.42 26.53
C SER A 255 -23.76 -24.13 27.29
N VAL A 256 -24.89 -24.06 27.97
CA VAL A 256 -25.34 -22.90 28.74
C VAL A 256 -25.37 -23.28 30.21
N THR A 257 -24.72 -22.48 31.05
CA THR A 257 -24.74 -22.63 32.50
C THR A 257 -25.62 -21.57 33.13
N VAL A 258 -26.61 -22.03 33.90
CA VAL A 258 -27.58 -21.21 34.62
C VAL A 258 -27.31 -21.31 36.12
N ALA A 259 -27.18 -20.16 36.78
CA ALA A 259 -27.02 -20.07 38.23
C ALA A 259 -28.23 -20.63 38.99
N ASN A 260 -28.02 -20.89 40.29
CA ASN A 260 -29.10 -21.22 41.23
C ASN A 260 -30.16 -20.11 41.33
N THR A 261 -29.81 -18.87 40.97
CA THR A 261 -30.74 -17.74 40.89
C THR A 261 -31.67 -17.81 39.68
N GLY A 262 -31.44 -18.72 38.73
CA GLY A 262 -32.18 -18.86 37.47
C GLY A 262 -31.77 -17.89 36.37
N ILE A 263 -30.58 -17.28 36.48
CA ILE A 263 -29.98 -16.36 35.48
C ILE A 263 -28.87 -17.10 34.74
N ILE A 264 -28.77 -16.90 33.43
CA ILE A 264 -27.70 -17.46 32.61
C ILE A 264 -26.38 -16.74 32.93
N GLU A 265 -25.35 -17.50 33.33
CA GLU A 265 -24.05 -16.95 33.73
C GLU A 265 -22.98 -17.09 32.65
N SER A 266 -22.94 -18.23 31.96
CA SER A 266 -21.91 -18.50 30.97
C SER A 266 -22.37 -19.40 29.84
N THR A 267 -21.67 -19.30 28.72
CA THR A 267 -21.88 -20.12 27.53
C THR A 267 -20.57 -20.62 26.97
N LYS A 268 -20.55 -21.87 26.52
CA LYS A 268 -19.42 -22.47 25.80
C LYS A 268 -19.92 -23.15 24.54
N VAL A 269 -19.42 -22.76 23.38
CA VAL A 269 -19.78 -23.43 22.12
C VAL A 269 -19.21 -24.85 22.13
N VAL A 270 -20.07 -25.83 21.86
CA VAL A 270 -19.72 -27.26 21.82
C VAL A 270 -19.47 -27.70 20.37
N SER A 271 -20.30 -27.21 19.44
CA SER A 271 -20.17 -27.40 18.00
C SER A 271 -20.51 -26.09 17.32
N GLY A 272 -19.66 -25.61 16.42
CA GLY A 272 -19.85 -24.32 15.74
C GLY A 272 -20.81 -24.37 14.56
N GLY A 273 -21.13 -25.57 14.08
CA GLY A 273 -21.97 -25.81 12.91
C GLY A 273 -21.41 -25.21 11.62
N SER A 274 -22.25 -25.18 10.59
CA SER A 274 -21.92 -24.59 9.28
C SER A 274 -23.13 -23.89 8.64
N GLY A 275 -22.86 -22.88 7.82
CA GLY A 275 -23.85 -22.19 6.98
C GLY A 275 -24.71 -21.15 7.70
N TYR A 276 -24.38 -20.76 8.93
CA TYR A 276 -25.13 -19.74 9.66
C TYR A 276 -24.83 -18.33 9.11
N THR A 277 -25.88 -17.58 8.78
CA THR A 277 -25.82 -16.12 8.59
C THR A 277 -26.59 -15.37 9.68
N TYR A 278 -27.48 -16.07 10.39
CA TYR A 278 -28.08 -15.64 11.64
C TYR A 278 -28.36 -16.86 12.52
N GLY A 279 -28.50 -16.66 13.83
CA GLY A 279 -28.85 -17.75 14.73
C GLY A 279 -29.40 -17.29 16.07
N ILE A 280 -30.20 -18.16 16.69
CA ILE A 280 -30.77 -18.00 18.02
C ILE A 280 -30.50 -19.25 18.85
N VAL A 281 -30.09 -19.06 20.10
CA VAL A 281 -29.96 -20.18 21.05
C VAL A 281 -31.36 -20.61 21.49
N ASP A 282 -31.68 -21.89 21.32
CA ASP A 282 -32.97 -22.44 21.77
C ASP A 282 -32.98 -22.59 23.29
N LEU A 283 -33.40 -21.52 23.97
CA LEU A 283 -33.54 -21.49 25.42
C LEU A 283 -34.87 -22.12 25.90
N GLY A 284 -35.78 -22.50 25.00
CA GLY A 284 -37.08 -23.05 25.35
C GLY A 284 -36.99 -24.22 26.35
N PRO A 285 -36.10 -25.20 26.15
CA PRO A 285 -35.91 -26.31 27.08
C PRO A 285 -35.51 -25.91 28.51
N LEU A 286 -34.96 -24.72 28.72
CA LEU A 286 -34.54 -24.24 30.04
C LEU A 286 -35.58 -23.36 30.73
N GLN A 287 -36.57 -22.85 30.00
CA GLN A 287 -37.54 -21.91 30.54
C GLN A 287 -38.42 -22.57 31.61
N VAL A 288 -38.59 -21.86 32.73
CA VAL A 288 -39.53 -22.28 33.77
C VAL A 288 -40.96 -21.94 33.32
N PRO A 289 -41.91 -22.92 33.32
CA PRO A 289 -43.28 -22.68 32.88
C PRO A 289 -43.96 -21.52 33.62
N GLY A 290 -44.65 -20.64 32.88
CA GLY A 290 -45.36 -19.49 33.43
C GLY A 290 -44.54 -18.19 33.53
N ASN A 291 -43.25 -18.19 33.16
CA ASN A 291 -42.35 -17.04 33.24
C ASN A 291 -41.98 -16.45 31.85
N SER A 292 -42.98 -16.14 31.03
CA SER A 292 -42.81 -15.72 29.61
C SER A 292 -42.13 -14.35 29.40
N THR A 293 -41.85 -13.61 30.48
CA THR A 293 -41.21 -12.27 30.44
C THR A 293 -39.72 -12.28 30.81
N ALA A 294 -39.14 -13.43 31.15
CA ALA A 294 -37.76 -13.55 31.66
C ALA A 294 -36.73 -13.95 30.57
N LEU A 295 -36.88 -13.42 29.35
CA LEU A 295 -36.06 -13.84 28.20
C LEU A 295 -34.62 -13.30 28.29
N GLY A 296 -33.66 -14.21 28.24
CA GLY A 296 -32.27 -13.93 27.99
C GLY A 296 -32.03 -13.62 26.51
N GLU A 297 -31.02 -12.80 26.26
CA GLU A 297 -30.59 -12.39 24.94
C GLU A 297 -29.15 -12.88 24.73
N LEU A 298 -29.03 -13.98 23.99
CA LEU A 298 -27.77 -14.58 23.61
C LEU A 298 -27.56 -14.44 22.11
N ILE A 299 -26.39 -13.92 21.74
CA ILE A 299 -26.06 -13.56 20.37
C ILE A 299 -24.94 -14.50 19.90
N PRO A 300 -25.22 -15.52 19.08
CA PRO A 300 -24.18 -16.27 18.40
C PRO A 300 -23.36 -15.34 17.51
N ILE A 301 -22.04 -15.31 17.71
CA ILE A 301 -21.13 -14.47 16.94
C ILE A 301 -20.72 -15.21 15.67
N ILE A 302 -21.14 -14.66 14.54
CA ILE A 302 -20.93 -15.25 13.22
C ILE A 302 -19.67 -14.64 12.58
N PRO A 303 -18.66 -15.45 12.21
CA PRO A 303 -17.45 -15.00 11.51
C PRO A 303 -17.72 -14.71 10.03
N PRO A 304 -16.73 -14.14 9.29
CA PRO A 304 -16.90 -13.95 7.86
C PRO A 304 -16.84 -15.30 7.12
N SER A 305 -17.68 -15.45 6.08
CA SER A 305 -17.67 -16.61 5.20
C SER A 305 -17.87 -17.94 5.94
N LYS A 306 -16.85 -18.83 5.96
CA LYS A 306 -16.94 -20.18 6.52
C LYS A 306 -16.49 -20.28 7.98
N GLY A 307 -15.72 -19.32 8.48
CA GLY A 307 -15.14 -19.43 9.82
C GLY A 307 -13.93 -18.54 10.02
N HIS A 308 -13.58 -18.33 11.29
CA HIS A 308 -12.38 -17.58 11.66
C HIS A 308 -11.12 -18.24 11.09
N GLY A 309 -10.28 -17.47 10.41
CA GLY A 309 -9.07 -17.90 9.73
C GLY A 309 -9.28 -18.39 8.30
N TYR A 310 -10.51 -18.58 7.81
CA TYR A 310 -10.71 -19.07 6.44
C TYR A 310 -10.33 -18.01 5.39
N ASP A 311 -10.82 -16.77 5.57
CA ASP A 311 -10.57 -15.64 4.67
C ASP A 311 -10.13 -14.42 5.49
N ILE A 312 -8.81 -14.27 5.68
CA ILE A 312 -8.27 -13.17 6.50
C ILE A 312 -8.48 -11.80 5.86
N TYR A 313 -8.68 -11.71 4.54
CA TYR A 313 -8.87 -10.42 3.88
C TYR A 313 -10.23 -9.84 4.27
N LYS A 314 -11.27 -10.67 4.30
CA LYS A 314 -12.59 -10.30 4.83
C LYS A 314 -12.62 -10.26 6.35
N GLU A 315 -11.80 -11.03 7.03
CA GLU A 315 -11.81 -11.07 8.49
C GLU A 315 -11.12 -9.87 9.11
N LEU A 316 -10.02 -9.39 8.53
CA LEU A 316 -9.22 -8.26 9.04
C LEU A 316 -9.52 -6.93 8.31
N GLY A 317 -10.25 -6.97 7.20
CA GLY A 317 -10.60 -5.78 6.42
C GLY A 317 -9.43 -5.27 5.58
N GLY A 318 -8.88 -6.13 4.71
CA GLY A 318 -7.75 -5.79 3.83
C GLY A 318 -8.11 -4.84 2.68
N ASP A 319 -8.51 -3.61 3.00
CA ASP A 319 -8.93 -2.55 2.06
C ASP A 319 -7.78 -1.63 1.63
N LYS A 320 -6.60 -1.77 2.22
CA LYS A 320 -5.40 -1.00 1.89
C LYS A 320 -4.31 -1.85 1.28
N VAL A 321 -3.55 -1.24 0.37
CA VAL A 321 -2.43 -1.88 -0.31
C VAL A 321 -1.18 -1.00 -0.14
N LEU A 322 -0.10 -1.60 0.35
CA LEU A 322 1.21 -0.96 0.45
C LEU A 322 2.10 -1.43 -0.69
N ILE A 323 2.65 -0.47 -1.42
CA ILE A 323 3.65 -0.66 -2.48
C ILE A 323 5.00 -0.14 -1.99
N TYR A 324 6.04 -0.95 -2.18
CA TYR A 324 7.39 -0.68 -1.77
C TYR A 324 8.35 -0.65 -2.95
N ALA A 325 9.10 0.43 -3.11
CA ALA A 325 10.18 0.54 -4.08
C ALA A 325 11.46 1.07 -3.41
N ARG A 326 12.60 0.49 -3.75
CA ARG A 326 13.93 0.93 -3.31
C ARG A 326 14.75 1.41 -4.48
N PHE A 327 15.25 2.64 -4.38
CA PHE A 327 16.23 3.21 -5.30
C PHE A 327 17.59 3.31 -4.60
N ASP A 328 18.62 2.78 -5.25
CA ASP A 328 20.02 2.77 -4.80
C ASP A 328 20.94 2.95 -6.02
N ASP A 329 22.25 2.80 -5.84
CA ASP A 329 23.26 2.89 -6.91
C ASP A 329 23.53 1.53 -7.60
N SER A 330 22.57 0.59 -7.57
CA SER A 330 22.77 -0.73 -8.22
C SER A 330 22.79 -0.65 -9.75
N SER A 331 22.20 0.39 -10.33
CA SER A 331 22.19 0.67 -11.77
C SER A 331 22.43 2.15 -12.01
N LYS A 332 23.11 2.47 -13.12
CA LYS A 332 23.24 3.84 -13.61
C LYS A 332 21.92 4.42 -14.16
N ASP A 333 20.87 3.61 -14.28
CA ASP A 333 19.51 4.10 -14.54
C ASP A 333 18.93 4.92 -13.38
N PHE A 334 19.48 4.74 -12.17
CA PHE A 334 19.12 5.48 -10.97
C PHE A 334 20.21 6.50 -10.63
N PRO A 335 20.29 7.65 -11.34
CA PRO A 335 21.31 8.66 -11.08
C PRO A 335 21.30 9.12 -9.63
N ILE A 336 22.46 9.09 -8.98
CA ILE A 336 22.65 9.55 -7.60
C ILE A 336 22.87 11.05 -7.51
N ASP A 337 23.37 11.70 -8.57
CA ASP A 337 23.63 13.14 -8.61
C ASP A 337 22.40 13.93 -9.07
N THR A 338 21.28 13.72 -8.38
CA THR A 338 19.97 14.29 -8.75
C THR A 338 19.18 14.76 -7.54
N ILE A 339 18.10 15.49 -7.83
CA ILE A 339 17.06 15.86 -6.86
C ILE A 339 15.76 15.29 -7.38
N PHE A 340 14.88 14.82 -6.50
CA PHE A 340 13.51 14.49 -6.86
C PHE A 340 12.53 15.14 -5.89
N SER A 341 11.39 15.54 -6.40
CA SER A 341 10.33 16.18 -5.61
C SER A 341 8.96 15.55 -5.88
N GLN A 342 8.90 14.56 -6.75
CA GLN A 342 7.68 13.88 -7.14
C GLN A 342 7.88 12.37 -7.11
N VAL A 343 6.86 11.67 -6.62
CA VAL A 343 6.77 10.20 -6.59
C VAL A 343 5.43 9.82 -7.20
N GLY A 344 5.43 8.88 -8.14
CA GLY A 344 4.19 8.40 -8.75
C GLY A 344 4.20 6.92 -9.07
N ILE A 345 3.05 6.42 -9.53
CA ILE A 345 2.90 5.09 -10.09
C ILE A 345 2.40 5.21 -11.51
N ILE A 346 3.12 4.58 -12.45
CA ILE A 346 2.73 4.45 -13.85
C ILE A 346 2.36 3.00 -14.17
N LYS A 347 1.25 2.82 -14.86
CA LYS A 347 0.77 1.53 -15.37
C LYS A 347 1.01 1.44 -16.87
N ASN A 348 1.53 0.29 -17.30
CA ASN A 348 1.68 -0.15 -18.69
C ASN A 348 2.31 0.92 -19.62
N PRO A 349 3.49 1.50 -19.30
CA PRO A 349 4.22 2.29 -20.28
C PRO A 349 4.67 1.40 -21.46
N GLU A 350 4.69 1.94 -22.67
CA GLU A 350 5.25 1.23 -23.83
C GLU A 350 6.78 1.40 -23.88
N LYS A 351 7.46 0.52 -24.62
CA LYS A 351 8.88 0.68 -24.96
C LYS A 351 9.07 1.96 -25.80
N SER A 352 10.26 2.56 -25.74
CA SER A 352 10.55 3.74 -26.58
C SER A 352 10.67 3.42 -28.08
N THR A 353 10.95 2.17 -28.43
CA THR A 353 11.22 1.70 -29.80
C THR A 353 10.10 0.86 -30.42
N SER A 354 9.08 0.46 -29.64
CA SER A 354 7.91 -0.30 -30.12
C SER A 354 6.66 0.02 -29.29
N THR A 355 5.49 -0.43 -29.74
CA THR A 355 4.22 -0.29 -29.00
C THR A 355 4.01 -1.37 -27.94
N ASP A 356 5.00 -2.24 -27.70
CA ASP A 356 4.88 -3.28 -26.67
C ASP A 356 4.93 -2.65 -25.28
N THR A 357 4.21 -3.23 -24.32
CA THR A 357 4.36 -2.86 -22.91
C THR A 357 5.79 -3.12 -22.44
N TYR A 358 6.37 -2.15 -21.74
CA TYR A 358 7.69 -2.27 -21.11
C TYR A 358 7.61 -3.21 -19.90
N LYS A 359 8.57 -4.14 -19.79
CA LYS A 359 8.51 -5.28 -18.84
C LYS A 359 9.73 -5.43 -17.94
N ALA A 360 10.83 -4.72 -18.20
CA ALA A 360 12.06 -4.83 -17.42
C ALA A 360 11.87 -4.32 -15.98
N ASN A 361 12.81 -4.63 -15.07
CA ASN A 361 12.66 -4.36 -13.64
C ASN A 361 12.84 -2.89 -13.26
N ASP A 362 13.51 -2.13 -14.10
CA ASP A 362 13.84 -0.73 -13.94
C ASP A 362 13.85 -0.06 -15.31
N PHE A 363 13.81 1.26 -15.34
CA PHE A 363 14.01 2.03 -16.56
C PHE A 363 14.57 3.41 -16.27
N SER A 364 15.28 3.97 -17.25
CA SER A 364 15.53 5.40 -17.41
C SER A 364 14.51 6.04 -18.36
N ALA A 365 13.83 7.08 -17.88
CA ALA A 365 12.95 7.95 -18.68
C ALA A 365 13.67 9.24 -19.11
N LEU A 366 14.99 9.32 -18.96
CA LEU A 366 15.78 10.47 -19.35
C LEU A 366 16.45 10.23 -20.70
N ASP A 367 16.56 11.30 -21.49
CA ASP A 367 17.48 11.35 -22.61
C ASP A 367 18.87 11.67 -22.06
N SER A 368 19.94 11.28 -22.77
CA SER A 368 21.30 11.54 -22.29
C SER A 368 22.30 11.76 -23.40
N PHE A 369 23.37 12.48 -23.07
CA PHE A 369 24.54 12.62 -23.92
C PHE A 369 25.81 12.66 -23.09
N LYS A 370 26.93 12.28 -23.70
CA LYS A 370 28.26 12.43 -23.10
C LYS A 370 28.90 13.74 -23.54
N VAL A 371 29.43 14.52 -22.59
CA VAL A 371 30.18 15.74 -22.90
C VAL A 371 31.66 15.43 -23.16
N SER A 372 32.27 16.15 -24.10
CA SER A 372 33.69 16.00 -24.47
C SER A 372 34.66 16.28 -23.31
N GLU A 373 34.29 17.23 -22.45
CA GLU A 373 35.10 17.69 -21.33
C GLU A 373 34.26 17.83 -20.07
N SER A 374 34.87 17.61 -18.91
CA SER A 374 34.18 17.73 -17.62
C SER A 374 33.60 19.13 -17.42
N LEU A 375 32.44 19.18 -16.77
CA LEU A 375 31.89 20.42 -16.23
C LEU A 375 32.68 20.84 -14.98
N SER A 376 32.66 22.14 -14.63
CA SER A 376 33.44 22.65 -13.49
C SER A 376 33.08 21.94 -12.18
N GLU A 377 34.10 21.65 -11.36
CA GLU A 377 33.97 20.98 -10.06
C GLU A 377 33.38 21.85 -8.96
N THR A 378 33.22 23.16 -9.20
CA THR A 378 32.68 24.10 -8.18
C THR A 378 31.18 23.90 -7.94
N THR A 379 30.44 23.42 -8.94
CA THR A 379 28.99 23.16 -8.86
C THR A 379 28.77 21.67 -8.68
N LYS A 380 28.43 21.25 -7.45
CA LYS A 380 28.26 19.83 -7.12
C LYS A 380 26.96 19.20 -7.64
N ASN A 381 25.97 20.01 -8.00
CA ASN A 381 24.68 19.51 -8.47
C ASN A 381 24.17 20.37 -9.62
N TYR A 382 24.02 19.75 -10.79
CA TYR A 382 23.48 20.37 -12.00
C TYR A 382 21.98 20.08 -12.19
N ALA A 383 21.32 19.36 -11.29
CA ALA A 383 19.90 19.06 -11.39
C ALA A 383 19.06 20.35 -11.46
N GLY A 384 18.19 20.42 -12.46
CA GLY A 384 17.33 21.57 -12.76
C GLY A 384 17.97 22.70 -13.57
N VAL A 385 19.26 22.60 -13.92
CA VAL A 385 19.94 23.59 -14.77
C VAL A 385 19.43 23.50 -16.21
N GLU A 386 19.14 24.65 -16.83
CA GLU A 386 18.72 24.73 -18.23
C GLU A 386 19.91 24.50 -19.18
N ILE A 387 19.66 23.71 -20.21
CA ILE A 387 20.58 23.42 -21.31
C ILE A 387 19.97 23.81 -22.65
N THR A 388 20.80 24.32 -23.55
CA THR A 388 20.39 24.71 -24.91
C THR A 388 21.43 24.32 -25.94
N GLN A 389 21.00 24.04 -27.17
CA GLN A 389 21.89 23.77 -28.31
C GLN A 389 21.23 24.27 -29.59
N SER A 390 21.97 24.98 -30.43
CA SER A 390 21.53 25.27 -31.80
C SER A 390 21.72 24.02 -32.64
N VAL A 391 20.66 23.51 -33.26
CA VAL A 391 20.71 22.25 -34.03
C VAL A 391 20.26 22.53 -35.48
N GLY A 392 21.05 22.11 -36.46
CA GLY A 392 20.73 22.32 -37.88
C GLY A 392 20.95 23.75 -38.39
N THR A 393 20.44 24.06 -39.58
CA THR A 393 20.67 25.34 -40.30
C THR A 393 19.59 26.39 -40.11
N ASP A 394 18.41 26.02 -39.60
CA ASP A 394 17.20 26.87 -39.62
C ASP A 394 16.96 27.65 -38.30
N GLY A 395 17.99 27.77 -37.45
CA GLY A 395 17.87 28.46 -36.16
C GLY A 395 17.08 27.68 -35.09
N ASP A 396 16.81 26.40 -35.33
CA ASP A 396 16.21 25.47 -34.38
C ASP A 396 17.06 25.34 -33.10
N LYS A 397 16.40 25.36 -31.94
CA LYS A 397 17.06 25.25 -30.63
C LYS A 397 16.51 24.10 -29.82
N ALA A 398 17.35 23.11 -29.52
CA ALA A 398 17.07 22.12 -28.49
C ALA A 398 17.16 22.78 -27.11
N LYS A 399 16.21 22.50 -26.23
CA LYS A 399 16.14 23.01 -24.85
C LYS A 399 15.82 21.87 -23.90
N GLY A 400 16.37 21.89 -22.69
CA GLY A 400 16.11 20.86 -21.69
C GLY A 400 16.51 21.31 -20.30
N TYR A 401 16.16 20.50 -19.31
CA TYR A 401 16.69 20.62 -17.95
C TYR A 401 17.53 19.39 -17.64
N ILE A 402 18.69 19.60 -17.01
CA ILE A 402 19.52 18.51 -16.50
C ILE A 402 18.78 17.83 -15.35
N ALA A 403 18.68 16.52 -15.41
CA ALA A 403 18.23 15.70 -14.29
C ALA A 403 19.43 15.19 -13.47
N SER A 404 20.55 14.86 -14.12
CA SER A 404 21.76 14.38 -13.46
C SER A 404 22.99 14.62 -14.32
N TYR A 405 24.15 14.80 -13.68
CA TYR A 405 25.45 14.78 -14.32
C TYR A 405 26.42 13.90 -13.52
N ASP A 406 26.89 12.81 -14.13
CA ASP A 406 27.86 11.89 -13.52
C ASP A 406 29.28 12.37 -13.89
N THR A 407 30.07 12.75 -12.89
CA THR A 407 31.40 13.35 -13.07
C THR A 407 32.43 12.35 -13.60
N ASP A 408 32.26 11.06 -13.33
CA ASP A 408 33.21 10.02 -13.72
C ASP A 408 33.03 9.63 -15.19
N THR A 409 31.78 9.44 -15.60
CA THR A 409 31.42 9.04 -16.97
C THR A 409 31.27 10.22 -17.92
N LYS A 410 31.14 11.44 -17.38
CA LYS A 410 30.85 12.70 -18.11
C LYS A 410 29.51 12.65 -18.84
N ILE A 411 28.55 11.91 -18.30
CA ILE A 411 27.22 11.75 -18.89
C ILE A 411 26.25 12.73 -18.25
N VAL A 412 25.57 13.49 -19.09
CA VAL A 412 24.44 14.35 -18.70
C VAL A 412 23.15 13.61 -19.06
N LYS A 413 22.30 13.38 -18.06
CA LYS A 413 20.91 12.94 -18.26
C LYS A 413 19.98 14.14 -18.15
N TYR A 414 19.05 14.28 -19.06
CA TYR A 414 18.16 15.44 -19.18
C TYR A 414 16.74 15.04 -19.58
N TYR A 415 15.82 15.97 -19.42
CA TYR A 415 14.46 15.85 -19.92
C TYR A 415 14.02 17.16 -20.56
N GLN A 416 13.06 17.05 -21.48
CA GLN A 416 12.42 18.17 -22.13
C GLN A 416 10.95 18.12 -21.74
N ASP A 417 10.45 19.18 -21.11
CA ASP A 417 9.05 19.27 -20.75
C ASP A 417 8.38 20.41 -21.52
N LYS A 418 7.05 20.40 -21.52
CA LYS A 418 6.24 21.40 -22.20
C LYS A 418 6.54 22.85 -21.78
N SER A 419 7.04 23.09 -20.56
CA SER A 419 7.28 24.44 -20.04
C SER A 419 8.35 25.20 -20.84
N LEU A 420 9.30 24.47 -21.43
CA LEU A 420 10.37 25.04 -22.27
C LEU A 420 9.91 25.53 -23.64
N PHE A 421 8.76 25.04 -24.10
CA PHE A 421 8.25 25.25 -25.46
C PHE A 421 7.04 26.21 -25.50
N PHE A 422 6.48 26.56 -24.33
CA PHE A 422 5.41 27.55 -24.24
C PHE A 422 6.00 28.96 -24.13
N PHE A 423 5.32 29.96 -24.68
CA PHE A 423 5.83 31.33 -24.70
C PHE A 423 6.03 31.91 -23.29
N ASP A 424 5.02 31.72 -22.43
CA ASP A 424 5.04 32.13 -21.02
C ASP A 424 5.36 30.97 -20.06
N GLY A 425 5.55 29.75 -20.58
CA GLY A 425 5.90 28.56 -19.81
C GLY A 425 4.73 27.80 -19.18
N TYR A 426 3.49 28.27 -19.34
CA TYR A 426 2.31 27.63 -18.70
C TYR A 426 1.01 27.73 -19.50
N SER A 427 0.86 28.70 -20.41
CA SER A 427 -0.35 28.89 -21.19
C SER A 427 -0.13 28.73 -22.70
N HIS A 428 -1.24 28.58 -23.43
CA HIS A 428 -1.26 28.51 -24.89
C HIS A 428 -1.23 29.91 -25.53
N ARG A 429 -0.83 30.95 -24.78
CA ARG A 429 -0.69 32.30 -25.30
C ARG A 429 0.34 32.30 -26.44
N ASP A 430 -0.09 32.82 -27.58
CA ASP A 430 0.75 32.98 -28.76
C ASP A 430 1.86 34.03 -28.54
N GLY A 431 2.96 33.90 -29.28
CA GLY A 431 4.13 34.76 -29.18
C GLY A 431 4.85 34.89 -30.53
N ILE A 432 5.59 35.98 -30.72
CA ILE A 432 6.27 36.27 -31.98
C ILE A 432 7.32 35.22 -32.39
N ASP A 433 7.84 34.46 -31.41
CA ASP A 433 8.81 33.38 -31.58
C ASP A 433 8.18 31.99 -31.54
N VAL A 434 6.84 31.84 -31.59
CA VAL A 434 6.17 30.53 -31.45
C VAL A 434 6.66 29.50 -32.48
N SER A 435 6.90 29.92 -33.72
CA SER A 435 7.32 29.03 -34.81
C SER A 435 8.71 28.41 -34.59
N THR A 436 9.58 29.07 -33.82
CA THR A 436 10.91 28.56 -33.46
C THR A 436 10.93 27.97 -32.05
N ARG A 437 10.15 28.52 -31.12
CA ARG A 437 10.10 28.11 -29.71
C ARG A 437 9.27 26.85 -29.46
N ALA A 438 8.11 26.71 -30.10
CA ALA A 438 7.17 25.61 -29.79
C ALA A 438 7.61 24.27 -30.38
N LYS A 439 8.58 24.27 -31.30
CA LYS A 439 9.13 23.07 -31.94
C LYS A 439 10.04 22.32 -30.96
N VAL A 440 9.69 21.07 -30.66
CA VAL A 440 10.53 20.19 -29.85
C VAL A 440 11.64 19.60 -30.71
N VAL A 441 12.89 19.97 -30.41
CA VAL A 441 14.09 19.49 -31.09
C VAL A 441 14.98 18.76 -30.10
N LYS A 442 15.51 17.60 -30.49
CA LYS A 442 16.43 16.80 -29.66
C LYS A 442 17.84 17.37 -29.73
N PHE A 443 18.61 17.20 -28.66
CA PHE A 443 20.05 17.50 -28.68
C PHE A 443 20.79 16.53 -29.61
N GLY A 444 21.76 17.04 -30.35
CA GLY A 444 22.55 16.27 -31.31
C GLY A 444 23.39 17.13 -32.26
N GLY A 445 24.18 16.49 -33.12
CA GLY A 445 25.06 17.18 -34.06
C GLY A 445 26.40 17.64 -33.47
N THR A 446 27.10 18.51 -34.21
CA THR A 446 28.47 18.97 -33.88
C THR A 446 28.49 20.30 -33.12
N GLU A 447 27.37 21.02 -33.12
CA GLU A 447 27.27 22.33 -32.46
C GLU A 447 27.40 22.20 -30.94
N PRO A 448 28.01 23.18 -30.26
CA PRO A 448 28.20 23.10 -28.83
C PRO A 448 26.90 23.27 -28.04
N ILE A 449 26.78 22.51 -26.95
CA ILE A 449 25.75 22.61 -25.94
C ILE A 449 26.15 23.69 -24.94
N THR A 450 25.21 24.58 -24.63
CA THR A 450 25.34 25.61 -23.60
C THR A 450 24.60 25.16 -22.34
N ILE A 451 25.30 25.14 -21.21
CA ILE A 451 24.79 24.75 -19.90
C ILE A 451 24.83 25.98 -18.99
N ASN A 452 23.65 26.48 -18.61
CA ASN A 452 23.47 27.74 -17.90
C ASN A 452 23.53 27.54 -16.37
N ALA A 453 24.67 27.07 -15.87
CA ALA A 453 24.82 26.81 -14.44
C ALA A 453 24.88 28.13 -13.62
N PRO A 454 24.40 28.14 -12.36
CA PRO A 454 24.50 29.32 -11.50
C PRO A 454 25.95 29.80 -11.37
N GLY A 455 26.22 31.03 -11.81
CA GLY A 455 27.54 31.66 -11.72
C GLY A 455 28.57 31.24 -12.78
N ASN A 456 28.27 30.30 -13.69
CA ASN A 456 29.17 29.93 -14.79
C ASN A 456 28.40 29.36 -15.99
N ILE A 457 28.79 29.77 -17.21
CA ILE A 457 28.23 29.22 -18.45
C ILE A 457 29.26 28.23 -19.01
N HIS A 458 28.84 26.97 -19.18
CA HIS A 458 29.68 25.95 -19.82
C HIS A 458 29.25 25.75 -21.27
N THR A 459 30.23 25.72 -22.16
CA THR A 459 30.04 25.36 -23.58
C THR A 459 30.80 24.07 -23.84
N ARG A 460 30.11 23.01 -24.27
CA ARG A 460 30.67 21.66 -24.45
C ARG A 460 30.14 21.01 -25.73
N SER A 461 30.99 20.23 -26.40
CA SER A 461 30.57 19.40 -27.53
C SER A 461 30.14 18.01 -27.06
N ILE A 462 29.33 17.33 -27.85
CA ILE A 462 28.99 15.92 -27.62
C ILE A 462 30.20 15.06 -27.99
N ASP A 463 30.58 14.14 -27.10
CA ASP A 463 31.59 13.13 -27.39
C ASP A 463 30.98 12.00 -28.23
N THR A 464 31.16 12.08 -29.56
CA THR A 464 30.60 11.10 -30.50
C THR A 464 31.33 9.76 -30.51
N SER A 465 32.42 9.60 -29.74
CA SER A 465 33.18 8.34 -29.69
C SER A 465 32.50 7.25 -28.86
N LEU A 466 31.58 7.63 -27.96
CA LEU A 466 30.84 6.66 -27.14
C LEU A 466 29.75 5.98 -27.97
N SER A 467 29.84 4.66 -28.10
CA SER A 467 28.77 3.81 -28.63
C SER A 467 28.67 2.52 -27.83
N GLY A 468 27.45 1.99 -27.69
CA GLY A 468 27.14 0.81 -26.90
C GLY A 468 26.63 1.12 -25.49
N VAL A 469 26.56 0.09 -24.65
CA VAL A 469 25.93 0.13 -23.30
C VAL A 469 26.93 0.28 -22.15
N SER A 470 28.23 0.36 -22.44
CA SER A 470 29.26 0.46 -21.40
C SER A 470 30.40 1.39 -21.79
N THR A 471 31.12 1.89 -20.78
CA THR A 471 32.31 2.71 -20.96
C THR A 471 33.38 2.31 -19.94
N SER A 472 34.66 2.56 -20.26
CA SER A 472 35.78 2.27 -19.36
C SER A 472 36.28 3.56 -18.74
N VAL A 473 36.23 3.64 -17.40
CA VAL A 473 36.80 4.75 -16.62
C VAL A 473 37.77 4.16 -15.62
N ASN A 474 39.02 4.61 -15.62
CA ASN A 474 40.07 4.15 -14.70
C ASN A 474 40.20 2.60 -14.63
N ASN A 475 40.21 1.93 -15.79
CA ASN A 475 40.23 0.46 -15.94
C ASN A 475 39.02 -0.29 -15.35
N LYS A 476 37.92 0.40 -15.02
CA LYS A 476 36.65 -0.23 -14.65
C LYS A 476 35.64 -0.08 -15.79
N VAL A 477 35.02 -1.18 -16.17
CA VAL A 477 33.90 -1.19 -17.12
C VAL A 477 32.62 -0.83 -16.37
N ILE A 478 32.00 0.28 -16.75
CA ILE A 478 30.75 0.79 -16.18
C ILE A 478 29.63 0.52 -17.19
N ASN A 479 28.58 -0.17 -16.75
CA ASN A 479 27.33 -0.30 -17.52
C ASN A 479 26.51 0.98 -17.36
N LEU A 480 26.10 1.57 -18.47
CA LEU A 480 25.40 2.86 -18.51
C LEU A 480 23.87 2.72 -18.42
N GLY A 481 23.35 1.50 -18.42
CA GLY A 481 21.92 1.18 -18.38
C GLY A 481 21.21 1.31 -19.73
N VAL A 482 21.61 2.31 -20.53
CA VAL A 482 21.05 2.60 -21.86
C VAL A 482 22.09 2.47 -22.97
N GLU A 483 21.62 2.22 -24.19
CA GLU A 483 22.46 2.11 -25.39
C GLU A 483 22.75 3.48 -26.01
N TYR A 484 24.05 3.82 -26.11
CA TYR A 484 24.51 5.05 -26.75
C TYR A 484 24.83 4.81 -28.23
N THR A 485 24.46 5.77 -29.06
CA THR A 485 24.87 5.87 -30.47
C THR A 485 25.45 7.26 -30.69
N ASN A 486 26.72 7.35 -31.09
CA ASN A 486 27.42 8.63 -31.29
C ASN A 486 27.32 9.60 -30.09
N GLY A 487 27.46 9.07 -28.87
CA GLY A 487 27.46 9.85 -27.65
C GLY A 487 26.08 10.23 -27.11
N ILE A 488 24.99 9.77 -27.73
CA ILE A 488 23.60 10.11 -27.35
C ILE A 488 22.82 8.82 -27.07
N ALA A 489 21.95 8.85 -26.05
CA ALA A 489 20.98 7.80 -25.78
C ALA A 489 19.59 8.39 -25.49
N GLY A 490 18.55 7.63 -25.82
CA GLY A 490 17.16 7.98 -25.52
C GLY A 490 16.63 7.26 -24.29
N PRO A 491 15.40 7.60 -23.84
CA PRO A 491 14.72 6.87 -22.78
C PRO A 491 14.39 5.44 -23.21
N GLU A 492 14.22 4.54 -22.27
CA GLU A 492 13.82 3.15 -22.54
C GLU A 492 12.31 2.97 -22.68
N ILE A 493 11.54 3.89 -22.07
CA ILE A 493 10.08 3.94 -22.17
C ILE A 493 9.61 5.10 -23.04
N ASN A 494 8.45 4.93 -23.66
CA ASN A 494 7.76 6.00 -24.34
C ASN A 494 7.03 6.89 -23.32
N LYS A 495 7.55 8.10 -23.06
CA LYS A 495 6.97 9.07 -22.11
C LYS A 495 5.54 9.52 -22.48
N LYS A 496 5.08 9.26 -23.71
CA LYS A 496 3.73 9.64 -24.15
C LYS A 496 2.66 8.63 -23.77
N THR A 497 3.05 7.43 -23.33
CA THR A 497 2.14 6.32 -23.05
C THR A 497 2.18 5.92 -21.57
N GLY A 498 1.29 5.01 -21.19
CA GLY A 498 1.08 4.61 -19.80
C GLY A 498 0.21 5.57 -19.00
N ASP A 499 -0.46 5.00 -18.01
CA ASP A 499 -1.40 5.71 -17.15
C ASP A 499 -0.77 6.03 -15.80
N ILE A 500 -0.75 7.30 -15.44
CA ILE A 500 -0.38 7.74 -14.09
C ILE A 500 -1.60 7.50 -13.18
N ILE A 501 -1.48 6.51 -12.29
CA ILE A 501 -2.57 6.12 -11.38
C ILE A 501 -2.40 6.67 -9.97
N TYR A 502 -1.21 7.16 -9.66
CA TYR A 502 -0.89 7.81 -8.39
C TYR A 502 0.20 8.85 -8.61
N ILE A 503 0.06 10.00 -7.95
CA ILE A 503 1.07 11.05 -7.96
C ILE A 503 1.05 11.78 -6.63
N THR A 504 2.23 12.05 -6.08
CA THR A 504 2.39 12.91 -4.91
C THR A 504 3.60 13.81 -5.07
N ASN A 505 3.44 15.04 -4.63
CA ASN A 505 4.52 16.01 -4.53
C ASN A 505 5.01 16.02 -3.08
N ARG A 506 6.31 16.11 -2.90
CA ARG A 506 6.96 16.10 -1.59
C ARG A 506 8.12 17.10 -1.59
N SER A 507 8.59 17.45 -0.40
CA SER A 507 9.81 18.24 -0.25
C SER A 507 10.95 17.62 -1.07
N ALA A 508 11.73 18.48 -1.73
CA ALA A 508 12.85 18.07 -2.57
C ALA A 508 13.85 17.23 -1.78
N VAL A 509 14.24 16.09 -2.34
CA VAL A 509 15.24 15.19 -1.74
C VAL A 509 16.41 15.09 -2.70
N GLN A 510 17.59 15.48 -2.23
CA GLN A 510 18.85 15.29 -2.95
C GLN A 510 19.33 13.86 -2.73
N ARG A 511 19.63 13.15 -3.82
CA ARG A 511 20.26 11.82 -3.77
C ARG A 511 21.78 11.95 -3.61
N ASP A 512 22.39 10.92 -3.05
CA ASP A 512 23.84 10.79 -2.87
C ASP A 512 24.21 9.30 -2.81
N LEU A 513 25.46 8.95 -3.12
CA LEU A 513 26.00 7.58 -3.14
C LEU A 513 25.80 6.83 -1.80
N ARG A 514 25.80 7.57 -0.69
CA ARG A 514 25.67 7.01 0.66
C ARG A 514 24.22 6.78 1.08
N GLN A 515 23.26 7.23 0.29
CA GLN A 515 21.84 7.19 0.60
C GLN A 515 21.15 6.07 -0.20
N LYS A 516 20.09 5.52 0.41
CA LYS A 516 19.16 4.60 -0.25
C LYS A 516 17.77 5.13 0.00
N GLU A 517 16.99 5.24 -1.06
CA GLU A 517 15.64 5.79 -0.98
C GLU A 517 14.62 4.66 -0.96
N ASP A 518 14.01 4.46 0.20
CA ASP A 518 12.89 3.54 0.40
C ASP A 518 11.57 4.30 0.30
N ILE A 519 10.80 4.00 -0.74
CA ILE A 519 9.51 4.61 -1.03
C ILE A 519 8.40 3.61 -0.66
N LYS A 520 7.54 4.01 0.26
CA LYS A 520 6.34 3.27 0.67
C LYS A 520 5.11 4.10 0.29
N ILE A 521 4.24 3.55 -0.56
CA ILE A 521 2.98 4.18 -1.00
C ILE A 521 1.84 3.33 -0.46
N ILE A 522 0.87 3.95 0.18
CA ILE A 522 -0.33 3.28 0.69
C ILE A 522 -1.52 3.78 -0.12
N LEU A 523 -2.25 2.86 -0.72
CA LEU A 523 -3.50 3.12 -1.43
C LEU A 523 -4.66 2.54 -0.62
N GLU A 524 -5.70 3.34 -0.44
CA GLU A 524 -6.97 2.98 0.21
C GLU A 524 -8.09 2.98 -0.82
N PHE A 525 -8.97 1.98 -0.75
CA PHE A 525 -10.03 1.74 -1.74
C PHE A 525 -11.44 1.98 -1.21
#